data_AF-A0A955N8G7-F1
#
_entry.id   AF-A0A955N8G7-F1
#
_cell.length_a   1.000
_cell.length_b   1.000
_cell.length_c   1.000
_cell.angle_alpha   90.00
_cell.angle_beta   90.00
_cell.angle_gamma   90.00
#
_symmetry.space_group_name_H-M   'P 1'
#
loop_
_entity.id
_entity.type
_entity.pdbx_description
1 polymer ?
#
loop_
_entity_poly.entity_id
_entity_poly.type
_entity_poly.pdbx_seq_one_letter_code
_entity_poly.pdbx_strand_id
1 'polypeptide(L)'
;QAHVLEDKYAIMKHMVKRGLRAQLLTGSLLTGQLFVGLDFHQNLPEKELIMSGKYPEIPAIPAAMDELRRTVTDVMAEVRRLPLDKIAKEILETVEGGNRLVNSPDTQKAVHNLNAALGNVEKFTEGLDRQVDTLMTNLDNTLVMVQKGLRQIDPNSPAAVNMNNALKELSAAARSIRVLADYLEQHPEALVKGKH
;
A
#
# COMPACT_ATOMS: atom_id res chain seq x y z
N GLN A 1 1.65 77.85 13.00
CA GLN A 1 2.98 77.27 12.71
C GLN A 1 2.98 75.75 12.52
N ALA A 2 1.94 75.00 12.94
CA ALA A 2 1.85 73.56 12.69
C ALA A 2 1.61 73.17 11.21
N HIS A 3 0.94 74.02 10.43
CA HIS A 3 0.56 73.71 9.04
C HIS A 3 1.74 73.72 8.04
N VAL A 4 2.83 74.43 8.37
CA VAL A 4 4.02 74.55 7.48
C VAL A 4 4.93 73.32 7.56
N LEU A 5 4.86 72.56 8.67
CA LEU A 5 5.63 71.32 8.86
C LEU A 5 4.98 70.12 8.16
N GLU A 6 3.65 70.14 7.98
CA GLU A 6 2.88 69.11 7.27
C GLU A 6 3.25 69.08 5.78
N ASP A 7 3.46 70.25 5.16
CA ASP A 7 3.87 70.37 3.76
C ASP A 7 5.33 69.92 3.53
N LYS A 8 6.23 70.15 4.48
CA LYS A 8 7.68 69.92 4.30
C LYS A 8 8.04 68.46 4.00
N TYR A 9 7.27 67.50 4.54
CA TYR A 9 7.51 66.07 4.36
C TYR A 9 6.40 65.37 3.56
N ALA A 10 5.51 66.13 2.92
CA ALA A 10 4.39 65.58 2.17
C ALA A 10 4.86 64.58 1.09
N ILE A 11 5.94 64.90 0.37
CA ILE A 11 6.54 64.02 -0.64
C ILE A 11 7.06 62.74 -0.01
N MET A 12 7.82 62.84 1.09
CA MET A 12 8.37 61.67 1.79
C MET A 12 7.27 60.76 2.35
N LYS A 13 6.19 61.35 2.88
CA LYS A 13 5.00 60.61 3.33
C LYS A 13 4.35 59.84 2.18
N HIS A 14 4.23 60.44 1.00
CA HIS A 14 3.74 59.75 -0.20
C HIS A 14 4.69 58.62 -0.64
N MET A 15 6.01 58.84 -0.60
CA MET A 15 6.97 57.79 -0.96
C MET A 15 6.90 56.58 -0.01
N VAL A 16 6.80 56.82 1.31
CA VAL A 16 6.68 55.74 2.30
C VAL A 16 5.37 54.97 2.14
N LYS A 17 4.25 55.67 1.86
CA LYS A 17 2.97 55.05 1.52
C LYS A 17 3.04 54.18 0.26
N ARG A 18 3.82 54.60 -0.74
CA ARG A 18 4.08 53.81 -1.96
C ARG A 18 5.12 52.70 -1.78
N GLY A 19 5.60 52.47 -0.55
CA GLY A 19 6.47 51.34 -0.22
C GLY A 19 7.94 51.68 -0.05
N LEU A 20 8.33 52.97 0.04
CA LEU A 20 9.72 53.34 0.33
C LEU A 20 10.15 52.75 1.68
N ARG A 21 11.27 52.02 1.69
CA ARG A 21 11.90 51.47 2.88
C ARG A 21 13.39 51.80 2.89
N ALA A 22 13.93 51.91 4.09
CA ALA A 22 15.37 51.95 4.30
C ALA A 22 15.90 50.52 4.55
N GLN A 23 17.03 50.18 3.96
CA GLN A 23 17.73 48.93 4.23
C GLN A 23 19.23 49.20 4.39
N LEU A 24 19.88 48.50 5.31
CA LEU A 24 21.34 48.49 5.37
C LEU A 24 21.87 47.54 4.30
N LEU A 25 22.61 48.10 3.34
CA LEU A 25 23.28 47.37 2.27
C LEU A 25 24.77 47.22 2.61
N THR A 26 25.34 46.04 2.33
CA THR A 26 26.77 45.81 2.56
C THR A 26 27.57 46.34 1.36
N GLY A 27 28.42 47.34 1.62
CA GLY A 27 29.30 47.91 0.61
C GLY A 27 30.58 47.11 0.41
N SER A 28 31.18 46.63 1.50
CA SER A 28 32.36 45.77 1.45
C SER A 28 32.30 44.74 2.58
N LEU A 29 32.34 43.47 2.21
CA LEU A 29 32.38 42.35 3.16
C LEU A 29 33.72 42.27 3.92
N LEU A 30 34.80 42.76 3.32
CA LEU A 30 36.15 42.66 3.90
C LEU A 30 36.39 43.72 4.97
N THR A 31 35.83 44.91 4.79
CA THR A 31 36.01 46.05 5.72
C THR A 31 34.78 46.27 6.61
N GLY A 32 33.67 45.58 6.35
CA GLY A 32 32.42 45.72 7.10
C GLY A 32 31.66 47.02 6.83
N GLN A 33 31.98 47.73 5.73
CA GLN A 33 31.33 48.99 5.40
C GLN A 33 29.86 48.77 4.99
N LEU A 34 28.97 49.61 5.53
CA LEU A 34 27.54 49.60 5.27
C LEU A 34 27.08 50.92 4.62
N PHE A 35 26.02 50.84 3.81
CA PHE A 35 25.32 51.99 3.23
C PHE A 35 23.82 51.89 3.52
N VAL A 36 23.16 53.04 3.61
CA VAL A 36 21.70 53.10 3.69
C VAL A 36 21.15 53.13 2.28
N GLY A 37 20.56 52.01 1.84
CA GLY A 37 19.76 51.93 0.63
C GLY A 37 18.34 52.42 0.90
N LEU A 38 17.77 53.15 -0.05
CA LEU A 38 16.37 53.56 -0.05
C LEU A 38 15.74 52.99 -1.32
N ASP A 39 14.78 52.07 -1.17
CA ASP A 39 14.12 51.42 -2.29
C ASP A 39 12.63 51.18 -2.03
N PHE A 40 11.85 50.95 -3.09
CA PHE A 40 10.41 50.71 -3.03
C PHE A 40 10.10 49.21 -3.03
N HIS A 41 9.42 48.75 -1.98
CA HIS A 41 9.03 47.35 -1.82
C HIS A 41 7.50 47.23 -1.85
N GLN A 42 6.95 46.68 -2.94
CA GLN A 42 5.49 46.55 -3.14
C GLN A 42 4.86 45.37 -2.38
N ASN A 43 5.68 44.40 -1.96
CA ASN A 43 5.21 43.15 -1.34
C ASN A 43 5.19 43.19 0.19
N LEU A 44 5.47 44.35 0.79
CA LEU A 44 5.50 44.52 2.24
C LEU A 44 4.24 45.27 2.72
N PRO A 45 3.77 45.01 3.95
CA PRO A 45 2.66 45.75 4.52
C PRO A 45 2.88 47.26 4.42
N GLU A 46 1.81 47.99 4.09
CA GLU A 46 1.84 49.44 4.06
C GLU A 46 2.29 49.97 5.43
N LYS A 47 3.17 50.96 5.42
CA LYS A 47 3.62 51.66 6.62
C LYS A 47 3.54 53.15 6.35
N GLU A 48 3.37 53.92 7.41
CA GLU A 48 3.39 55.37 7.35
C GLU A 48 4.76 55.92 7.74
N LEU A 49 5.02 57.16 7.33
CA LEU A 49 6.21 57.89 7.78
C LEU A 49 6.08 58.17 9.28
N ILE A 50 7.08 57.76 10.05
CA ILE A 50 7.05 57.91 11.50
C ILE A 50 7.58 59.30 11.85
N MET A 51 6.77 60.09 12.55
CA MET A 51 7.17 61.42 13.04
C MET A 51 7.54 61.30 14.52
N SER A 52 8.77 60.83 14.77
CA SER A 52 9.32 60.67 16.11
C SER A 52 10.36 61.76 16.38
N GLY A 53 10.06 62.68 17.29
CA GLY A 53 10.97 63.78 17.66
C GLY A 53 11.10 64.88 16.59
N LYS A 54 12.33 65.36 16.36
CA LYS A 54 12.61 66.54 15.51
C LYS A 54 12.69 66.23 14.00
N TYR A 55 12.85 64.96 13.62
CA TYR A 55 13.07 64.52 12.24
C TYR A 55 12.16 63.35 11.86
N PRO A 56 11.79 63.20 10.57
CA PRO A 56 11.03 62.05 10.11
C PRO A 56 11.90 60.78 10.07
N GLU A 57 11.31 59.64 10.42
CA GLU A 57 11.93 58.33 10.37
C GLU A 57 11.31 57.48 9.25
N ILE A 58 12.15 57.06 8.29
CA ILE A 58 11.75 56.17 7.20
C ILE A 58 11.68 54.74 7.74
N PRO A 59 10.58 54.00 7.52
CA PRO A 59 10.49 52.61 7.96
C PRO A 59 11.58 51.74 7.34
N ALA A 60 12.29 51.00 8.19
CA ALA A 60 13.38 50.12 7.75
C ALA A 60 12.92 48.66 7.57
N ILE A 61 13.65 47.92 6.74
CA ILE A 61 13.57 46.46 6.63
C ILE A 61 14.91 45.83 7.06
N PRO A 62 14.89 44.59 7.58
CA PRO A 62 16.12 43.90 7.98
C PRO A 62 17.13 43.78 6.83
N ALA A 63 18.42 43.80 7.15
CA ALA A 63 19.47 43.49 6.19
C ALA A 63 19.47 42.00 5.84
N ALA A 64 19.73 41.65 4.59
CA ALA A 64 19.71 40.26 4.10
C ALA A 64 20.68 39.32 4.86
N MET A 65 21.85 39.81 5.27
CA MET A 65 22.81 39.02 6.05
C MET A 65 22.33 38.72 7.47
N ASP A 66 21.55 39.63 8.07
CA ASP A 66 20.98 39.39 9.40
C ASP A 66 19.83 38.37 9.33
N GLU A 67 19.07 38.38 8.24
CA GLU A 67 18.04 37.37 7.97
C GLU A 67 18.67 35.99 7.77
N LEU A 68 19.71 35.87 6.95
CA LEU A 68 20.42 34.62 6.72
C LEU A 68 20.99 34.01 8.01
N ARG A 69 21.63 34.84 8.86
CA ARG A 69 22.17 34.38 10.16
C ARG A 69 21.07 33.82 11.07
N ARG A 70 19.90 34.46 11.09
CA ARG A 70 18.73 33.98 11.86
C ARG A 70 18.26 32.64 11.32
N THR A 71 18.04 32.53 10.01
CA THR A 71 17.61 31.28 9.39
C THR A 71 18.58 30.12 9.66
N VAL A 72 19.89 30.35 9.54
CA VAL A 72 20.89 29.32 9.86
C VAL A 72 20.82 28.90 11.32
N THR A 73 20.65 29.86 12.24
CA THR A 73 20.51 29.58 13.67
C THR A 73 19.23 28.79 13.97
N ASP A 74 18.12 29.16 13.34
CA ASP A 74 16.82 28.52 13.53
C ASP A 74 16.83 27.08 13.01
N VAL A 75 17.40 26.85 11.81
CA VAL A 75 17.59 25.51 11.26
C VAL A 75 18.45 24.66 12.19
N MET A 76 19.55 25.21 12.71
CA MET A 76 20.41 24.49 13.66
C MET A 76 19.68 24.16 14.97
N ALA A 77 18.83 25.06 15.46
CA ALA A 77 18.01 24.81 16.63
C ALA A 77 16.97 23.71 16.38
N GLU A 78 16.34 23.71 15.21
CA GLU A 78 15.33 22.73 14.83
C GLU A 78 15.94 21.33 14.60
N VAL A 79 17.10 21.26 13.94
CA VAL A 79 17.85 20.01 13.77
C VAL A 79 18.23 19.40 15.13
N ARG A 80 18.62 20.22 16.12
CA ARG A 80 18.92 19.75 17.47
C ARG A 80 17.71 19.23 18.24
N ARG A 81 16.49 19.62 17.85
CA ARG A 81 15.24 19.14 18.45
C ARG A 81 14.77 17.81 17.87
N LEU A 82 15.30 17.40 16.72
CA LEU A 82 14.93 16.13 16.11
C LEU A 82 15.36 14.97 17.03
N PRO A 83 14.43 14.09 17.45
CA PRO A 83 14.74 12.96 18.30
C PRO A 83 15.31 11.81 17.46
N LEU A 84 16.53 12.00 16.92
CA LEU A 84 17.18 11.01 16.04
C LEU A 84 17.31 9.63 16.71
N ASP A 85 17.52 9.60 18.02
CA ASP A 85 17.57 8.36 18.79
C ASP A 85 16.25 7.60 18.78
N LYS A 86 15.11 8.31 18.86
CA LYS A 86 13.78 7.67 18.80
C LYS A 86 13.51 7.12 17.41
N ILE A 87 13.84 7.89 16.38
CA ILE A 87 13.67 7.47 14.97
C ILE A 87 14.51 6.21 14.71
N ALA A 88 15.78 6.22 15.11
CA ALA A 88 16.66 5.06 14.95
C ALA A 88 16.12 3.83 15.70
N LYS A 89 15.62 4.02 16.93
CA LYS A 89 15.02 2.95 17.73
C LYS A 89 13.75 2.39 17.08
N GLU A 90 12.83 3.23 16.63
CA GLU A 90 11.57 2.81 15.98
C GLU A 90 11.85 2.05 14.67
N ILE A 91 12.85 2.46 13.89
CA ILE A 91 13.27 1.75 12.68
C ILE A 91 13.82 0.37 13.04
N LEU A 92 14.72 0.29 14.02
CA LEU A 92 15.30 -0.98 14.48
C LEU A 92 14.22 -1.93 15.01
N GLU A 93 13.28 -1.43 15.83
CA GLU A 93 12.16 -2.23 16.35
C GLU A 93 11.25 -2.74 15.24
N THR A 94 11.01 -1.93 14.21
CA THR A 94 10.23 -2.34 13.03
C THR A 94 10.93 -3.46 12.25
N VAL A 95 12.24 -3.31 12.01
CA VAL A 95 13.06 -4.33 11.33
C VAL A 95 13.10 -5.63 12.13
N GLU A 96 13.30 -5.56 13.44
CA GLU A 96 13.29 -6.72 14.33
C GLU A 96 11.90 -7.38 14.41
N GLY A 97 10.83 -6.59 14.44
CA GLY A 97 9.45 -7.07 14.41
C GLY A 97 9.15 -7.85 13.12
N GLY A 98 9.52 -7.30 11.97
CA GLY A 98 9.39 -7.98 10.67
C GLY A 98 10.23 -9.26 10.61
N ASN A 99 11.48 -9.21 11.08
CA ASN A 99 12.35 -10.38 11.08
C ASN A 99 11.83 -11.50 12.01
N ARG A 100 11.28 -11.13 13.17
CA ARG A 100 10.63 -12.09 14.09
C ARG A 100 9.41 -12.75 13.47
N LEU A 101 8.58 -12.03 12.73
CA LEU A 101 7.41 -12.60 12.08
C LEU A 101 7.82 -13.61 11.00
N VAL A 102 8.72 -13.20 10.09
CA VAL A 102 9.19 -14.04 8.98
C VAL A 102 9.91 -15.29 9.46
N ASN A 103 10.71 -15.17 10.52
CA ASN A 103 11.43 -16.29 11.12
C ASN A 103 10.69 -16.90 12.32
N SER A 104 9.41 -16.58 12.51
CA SER A 104 8.66 -17.15 13.63
C SER A 104 8.48 -18.66 13.41
N PRO A 105 8.64 -19.48 14.46
CA PRO A 105 8.33 -20.91 14.37
C PRO A 105 6.91 -21.17 13.87
N ASP A 106 5.97 -20.27 14.16
CA ASP A 106 4.57 -20.41 13.73
C ASP A 106 4.38 -20.16 12.24
N THR A 107 5.08 -19.17 11.64
CA THR A 107 5.09 -18.98 10.18
C THR A 107 5.74 -20.18 9.48
N GLN A 108 6.85 -20.69 10.01
CA GLN A 108 7.48 -21.90 9.45
C GLN A 108 6.56 -23.12 9.55
N LYS A 109 5.88 -23.32 10.70
CA LYS A 109 4.87 -24.37 10.86
C LYS A 109 3.69 -24.19 9.91
N ALA A 110 3.22 -22.97 9.70
CA ALA A 110 2.11 -22.70 8.77
C ALA A 110 2.48 -23.08 7.33
N VAL A 111 3.68 -22.70 6.88
CA VAL A 111 4.20 -23.09 5.56
C VAL A 111 4.37 -24.61 5.47
N HIS A 112 4.95 -25.24 6.49
CA HIS A 112 5.10 -26.69 6.55
C HIS A 112 3.74 -27.41 6.48
N ASN A 113 2.75 -26.95 7.26
CA ASN A 113 1.41 -27.53 7.28
C ASN A 113 0.68 -27.33 5.95
N LEU A 114 0.87 -26.18 5.29
CA LEU A 114 0.34 -25.93 3.96
C LEU A 114 0.96 -26.92 2.94
N ASN A 115 2.27 -27.08 2.95
CA ASN A 115 2.94 -28.06 2.08
C ASN A 115 2.48 -29.50 2.34
N ALA A 116 2.29 -29.87 3.62
CA ALA A 116 1.77 -31.17 3.99
C ALA A 116 0.31 -31.35 3.52
N ALA A 117 -0.53 -30.33 3.64
CA ALA A 117 -1.90 -30.35 3.15
C ALA A 117 -1.94 -30.51 1.62
N LEU A 118 -1.11 -29.77 0.89
CA LEU A 118 -1.00 -29.88 -0.57
C LEU A 118 -0.57 -31.28 -1.00
N GLY A 119 0.45 -31.84 -0.36
CA GLY A 119 0.89 -33.22 -0.64
C GLY A 119 -0.16 -34.29 -0.28
N ASN A 120 -1.05 -34.03 0.68
CA ASN A 120 -2.16 -34.92 0.99
C ASN A 120 -3.29 -34.82 -0.05
N VAL A 121 -3.53 -33.64 -0.62
CA VAL A 121 -4.47 -33.45 -1.73
C VAL A 121 -3.99 -34.23 -2.95
N GLU A 122 -2.71 -34.13 -3.31
CA GLU A 122 -2.10 -34.89 -4.41
C GLU A 122 -2.29 -36.41 -4.23
N LYS A 123 -1.96 -36.94 -3.04
CA LYS A 123 -2.15 -38.37 -2.74
C LYS A 123 -3.61 -38.81 -2.78
N PHE A 124 -4.53 -37.95 -2.33
CA PHE A 124 -5.96 -38.22 -2.41
C PHE A 124 -6.42 -38.29 -3.87
N THR A 125 -5.98 -37.37 -4.72
CA THR A 125 -6.31 -37.37 -6.15
C THR A 125 -5.75 -38.61 -6.86
N GLU A 126 -4.50 -39.01 -6.57
CA GLU A 126 -3.92 -40.26 -7.10
C GLU A 126 -4.67 -41.51 -6.62
N GLY A 127 -5.13 -41.50 -5.37
CA GLY A 127 -5.91 -42.59 -4.79
C GLY A 127 -7.32 -42.71 -5.38
N LEU A 128 -7.93 -41.56 -5.70
CA LEU A 128 -9.26 -41.49 -6.30
C LEU A 128 -9.25 -42.10 -7.71
N ASP A 129 -8.26 -41.74 -8.53
CA ASP A 129 -8.11 -42.26 -9.89
C ASP A 129 -8.01 -43.80 -9.90
N ARG A 130 -7.13 -44.37 -9.06
CA ARG A 130 -7.00 -45.83 -8.92
C ARG A 130 -8.28 -46.54 -8.48
N GLN A 131 -9.04 -45.92 -7.55
CA GLN A 131 -10.30 -46.49 -7.09
C GLN A 131 -11.36 -46.48 -8.18
N VAL A 132 -11.44 -45.39 -8.96
CA VAL A 132 -12.35 -45.27 -10.10
C VAL A 132 -12.01 -46.31 -11.16
N ASP A 133 -10.74 -46.46 -11.52
CA ASP A 133 -10.31 -47.48 -12.51
C ASP A 133 -10.61 -48.91 -12.05
N THR A 134 -10.40 -49.20 -10.77
CA THR A 134 -10.74 -50.51 -10.18
C THR A 134 -12.24 -50.75 -10.24
N LEU A 135 -13.05 -49.73 -9.90
CA LEU A 135 -14.50 -49.80 -9.97
C LEU A 135 -14.98 -50.06 -11.39
N MET A 136 -14.43 -49.37 -12.39
CA MET A 136 -14.76 -49.55 -13.80
C MET A 136 -14.41 -50.94 -14.30
N THR A 137 -13.21 -51.43 -13.96
CA THR A 137 -12.76 -52.77 -14.32
C THR A 137 -13.68 -53.85 -13.76
N ASN A 138 -14.09 -53.71 -12.49
CA ASN A 138 -15.03 -54.64 -11.86
C ASN A 138 -16.41 -54.58 -12.50
N LEU A 139 -16.90 -53.39 -12.83
CA LEU A 139 -18.16 -53.18 -13.54
C LEU A 139 -18.17 -53.83 -14.92
N ASP A 140 -17.11 -53.63 -15.72
CA ASP A 140 -16.99 -54.26 -17.03
C ASP A 140 -17.01 -55.79 -16.92
N ASN A 141 -16.29 -56.34 -15.94
CA ASN A 141 -16.30 -57.78 -15.67
C ASN A 141 -17.69 -58.29 -15.28
N THR A 142 -18.41 -57.56 -14.40
CA THR A 142 -19.79 -57.90 -14.02
C THR A 142 -20.73 -57.82 -15.23
N LEU A 143 -20.63 -56.78 -16.06
CA LEU A 143 -21.45 -56.61 -17.25
C LEU A 143 -21.24 -57.74 -18.25
N VAL A 144 -20.00 -58.14 -18.50
CA VAL A 144 -19.67 -59.28 -19.36
C VAL A 144 -20.22 -60.59 -18.79
N MET A 145 -20.11 -60.81 -17.48
CA MET A 145 -20.62 -62.02 -16.83
C MET A 145 -22.16 -62.09 -16.92
N VAL A 146 -22.85 -60.99 -16.64
CA VAL A 146 -24.31 -60.92 -16.72
C VAL A 146 -24.78 -61.06 -18.17
N GLN A 147 -24.12 -60.41 -19.15
CA GLN A 147 -24.44 -60.60 -20.56
C GLN A 147 -24.30 -62.06 -21.01
N LYS A 148 -23.26 -62.77 -20.55
CA LYS A 148 -23.08 -64.20 -20.83
C LYS A 148 -24.19 -65.05 -20.21
N GLY A 149 -24.60 -64.75 -18.98
CA GLY A 149 -25.71 -65.44 -18.30
C GLY A 149 -27.06 -65.19 -18.97
N LEU A 150 -27.35 -63.94 -19.34
CA LEU A 150 -28.61 -63.56 -20.00
C LEU A 150 -28.79 -64.22 -21.37
N ARG A 151 -27.70 -64.56 -22.09
CA ARG A 151 -27.78 -65.33 -23.35
C ARG A 151 -28.33 -66.75 -23.17
N GLN A 152 -28.35 -67.26 -21.94
CA GLN A 152 -28.88 -68.59 -21.62
C GLN A 152 -30.36 -68.56 -21.19
N ILE A 153 -30.97 -67.37 -21.10
CA ILE A 153 -32.34 -67.16 -20.63
C ILE A 153 -33.14 -66.47 -21.75
N ASP A 154 -34.47 -66.63 -21.76
CA ASP A 154 -35.33 -65.95 -22.74
C ASP A 154 -35.16 -64.42 -22.63
N PRO A 155 -34.77 -63.72 -23.72
CA PRO A 155 -34.59 -62.27 -23.74
C PRO A 155 -35.84 -61.46 -23.37
N ASN A 156 -37.02 -62.04 -23.56
CA ASN A 156 -38.32 -61.42 -23.25
C ASN A 156 -38.82 -61.80 -21.86
N SER A 157 -38.07 -62.58 -21.08
CA SER A 157 -38.46 -62.89 -19.70
C SER A 157 -38.46 -61.61 -18.84
N PRO A 158 -39.45 -61.42 -17.95
CA PRO A 158 -39.49 -60.27 -17.05
C PRO A 158 -38.20 -60.11 -16.22
N ALA A 159 -37.54 -61.23 -15.88
CA ALA A 159 -36.28 -61.23 -15.17
C ALA A 159 -35.12 -60.65 -16.00
N ALA A 160 -35.02 -60.99 -17.29
CA ALA A 160 -34.00 -60.46 -18.20
C ALA A 160 -34.18 -58.95 -18.45
N VAL A 161 -35.43 -58.48 -18.55
CA VAL A 161 -35.74 -57.05 -18.70
C VAL A 161 -35.35 -56.26 -17.46
N ASN A 162 -35.73 -56.73 -16.26
CA ASN A 162 -35.40 -56.07 -14.99
C ASN A 162 -33.88 -56.02 -14.76
N MET A 163 -33.16 -57.10 -15.06
CA MET A 163 -31.70 -57.15 -14.93
C MET A 163 -31.01 -56.15 -15.88
N ASN A 164 -31.46 -56.06 -17.13
CA ASN A 164 -30.95 -55.08 -18.08
C ASN A 164 -31.16 -53.63 -17.63
N ASN A 165 -32.31 -53.33 -17.03
CA ASN A 165 -32.58 -52.00 -16.48
C ASN A 165 -31.67 -51.67 -15.29
N ALA A 166 -31.49 -52.62 -14.36
CA ALA A 166 -30.57 -52.45 -13.23
C ALA A 166 -29.12 -52.23 -13.68
N LEU A 167 -28.65 -52.96 -14.70
CA LEU A 167 -27.31 -52.76 -15.27
C LEU A 167 -27.15 -51.38 -15.93
N LYS A 168 -28.20 -50.88 -16.61
CA LYS A 168 -28.18 -49.53 -17.19
C LYS A 168 -28.08 -48.45 -16.11
N GLU A 169 -28.85 -48.58 -15.05
CA GLU A 169 -28.80 -47.65 -13.91
C GLU A 169 -27.45 -47.68 -13.21
N LEU A 170 -26.89 -48.88 -12.99
CA LEU A 170 -25.57 -49.05 -12.40
C LEU A 170 -24.47 -48.44 -13.28
N SER A 171 -24.54 -48.64 -14.61
CA SER A 171 -23.63 -47.99 -15.57
C SER A 171 -23.78 -46.47 -15.59
N ALA A 172 -25.00 -45.94 -15.42
CA ALA A 172 -25.22 -44.50 -15.31
C ALA A 172 -24.61 -43.91 -14.02
N ALA A 173 -24.76 -44.61 -12.88
CA ALA A 173 -24.16 -44.21 -11.61
C ALA A 173 -22.62 -44.29 -11.63
N ALA A 174 -22.04 -45.31 -12.26
CA ALA A 174 -20.59 -45.40 -12.42
C ALA A 174 -20.05 -44.22 -13.24
N ARG A 175 -20.73 -43.87 -14.34
CA ARG A 175 -20.36 -42.72 -15.16
C ARG A 175 -20.45 -41.40 -14.40
N SER A 176 -21.45 -41.20 -13.55
CA SER A 176 -21.53 -39.98 -12.73
C SER A 176 -20.41 -39.88 -11.70
N ILE A 177 -19.99 -41.00 -11.10
CA ILE A 177 -18.82 -41.07 -10.23
C ILE A 177 -17.55 -40.71 -10.99
N ARG A 178 -17.38 -41.21 -12.23
CA ARG A 178 -16.23 -40.86 -13.06
C ARG A 178 -16.18 -39.38 -13.42
N VAL A 179 -17.31 -38.80 -13.84
CA VAL A 179 -17.38 -37.36 -14.14
C VAL A 179 -17.02 -36.51 -12.91
N LEU A 180 -17.44 -36.94 -11.71
CA LEU A 180 -17.06 -36.28 -10.48
C LEU A 180 -15.56 -36.41 -10.17
N ALA A 181 -14.98 -37.60 -10.38
CA ALA A 181 -13.56 -37.83 -10.19
C ALA A 181 -12.72 -37.00 -11.18
N ASP A 182 -13.06 -37.04 -12.47
CA ASP A 182 -12.43 -36.23 -13.53
C ASP A 182 -12.52 -34.72 -13.20
N TYR A 183 -13.66 -34.26 -12.67
CA TYR A 183 -13.83 -32.88 -12.23
C TYR A 183 -12.94 -32.51 -11.04
N LEU A 184 -12.83 -33.39 -10.04
CA LEU A 184 -11.98 -33.16 -8.87
C LEU A 184 -10.48 -33.24 -9.20
N GLU A 185 -10.11 -34.03 -10.19
CA GLU A 185 -8.74 -34.11 -10.72
C GLU A 185 -8.35 -32.83 -11.45
N GLN A 186 -9.26 -32.27 -12.25
CA GLN A 186 -9.04 -30.99 -12.96
C GLN A 186 -9.11 -29.77 -12.03
N HIS A 187 -9.81 -29.88 -10.90
CA HIS A 187 -10.04 -28.78 -9.95
C HIS A 187 -9.79 -29.20 -8.48
N PRO A 188 -8.54 -29.46 -8.08
CA PRO A 188 -8.21 -29.85 -6.71
C PRO A 188 -8.57 -28.77 -5.68
N GLU A 189 -8.64 -27.49 -6.08
CA GLU A 189 -9.07 -26.39 -5.22
C GLU A 189 -10.51 -26.52 -4.71
N ALA A 190 -11.37 -27.30 -5.38
CA ALA A 190 -12.74 -27.55 -4.95
C ALA A 190 -12.81 -28.33 -3.62
N LEU A 191 -11.78 -29.14 -3.31
CA LEU A 191 -11.67 -29.87 -2.04
C LEU A 191 -11.35 -28.93 -0.86
N VAL A 192 -10.56 -27.89 -1.11
CA VAL A 192 -10.12 -26.94 -0.08
C VAL A 192 -11.13 -25.84 0.16
N LYS A 193 -11.75 -25.32 -0.91
CA LYS A 193 -12.71 -24.21 -0.82
C LYS A 193 -14.08 -24.65 -0.30
N GLY A 194 -14.40 -25.94 -0.38
CA GLY A 194 -15.76 -26.42 -0.11
C GLY A 194 -16.74 -25.93 -1.17
N LYS A 195 -17.88 -26.60 -1.28
CA LYS A 195 -18.91 -26.30 -2.29
C LYS A 195 -19.57 -24.94 -1.94
N HIS A 196 -19.35 -23.92 -2.76
CA HIS A 196 -20.23 -22.75 -2.87
C HIS A 196 -21.19 -22.95 -4.02
#